data_AF-A0A934AQS4-F1
#
_entry.id   AF-A0A934AQS4-F1
#
_cell.length_a   1.000
_cell.length_b   1.000
_cell.length_c   1.000
_cell.angle_alpha   90.00
_cell.angle_beta   90.00
_cell.angle_gamma   90.00
#
_symmetry.space_group_name_H-M   'P 1'
#
loop_
_entity.id
_entity.type
_entity.pdbx_description
1 polymer ?
#
loop_
_entity_poly.entity_id
_entity_poly.type
_entity_poly.pdbx_seq_one_letter_code
_entity_poly.pdbx_strand_id
1 'polypeptide(L)'
;MQSVPLLHDRRPDSIFAWRDGKPISTLHFLTDVLSLAEKLPANPYVLNLCADRYHFAVVFSAAMLRGQISLLPPNHTPDLIKRLAQHYPGLYCLTDGGDGLAALETVFYPDLSGVNLQKPAMPEIPAGQVAAIVFTSGSTGDPMPNEKTWGAVSRSVTVEAMRLGIYNRDDLTLLGTVPAQHMYGFESTVLIAMQGGVRLHAA
;
A
#
# COMPACT_ATOMS: atom_id res chain seq x y z
N MET A 1 19.45 -12.83 -5.43
CA MET A 1 18.80 -11.51 -5.62
C MET A 1 18.49 -10.96 -4.24
N GLN A 2 18.73 -9.67 -3.99
CA GLN A 2 18.44 -9.07 -2.68
C GLN A 2 16.92 -8.97 -2.49
N SER A 3 16.41 -9.44 -1.36
CA SER A 3 15.02 -9.25 -0.93
C SER A 3 14.93 -8.23 0.19
N VAL A 4 13.74 -7.67 0.37
CA VAL A 4 13.41 -6.76 1.47
C VAL A 4 12.11 -7.27 2.10
N PRO A 5 12.02 -7.40 3.43
CA PRO A 5 10.81 -7.87 4.10
C PRO A 5 9.66 -6.88 3.89
N LEU A 6 8.44 -7.39 3.83
CA LEU A 6 7.23 -6.56 3.71
C LEU A 6 7.12 -5.55 4.86
N LEU A 7 7.44 -5.99 6.09
CA LEU A 7 7.51 -5.15 7.28
C LEU A 7 8.88 -5.28 7.93
N HIS A 8 9.48 -4.15 8.30
CA HIS A 8 10.78 -4.11 8.95
C HIS A 8 10.68 -4.43 10.44
N ASP A 9 11.45 -5.41 10.90
CA ASP A 9 11.74 -5.72 12.32
C ASP A 9 10.50 -5.78 13.25
N ARG A 10 9.47 -6.53 12.82
CA ARG A 10 8.23 -6.70 13.60
C ARG A 10 8.05 -8.11 14.13
N ARG A 11 7.71 -8.20 15.42
CA ARG A 11 7.24 -9.43 16.05
C ARG A 11 5.75 -9.66 15.75
N PRO A 12 5.27 -10.90 15.61
CA PRO A 12 3.88 -11.19 15.27
C PRO A 12 2.84 -10.54 16.20
N ASP A 13 3.13 -10.46 17.50
CA ASP A 13 2.26 -9.89 18.54
C ASP A 13 2.38 -8.35 18.66
N SER A 14 3.39 -7.74 18.05
CA SER A 14 3.57 -6.29 18.07
C SER A 14 2.45 -5.58 17.31
N ILE A 15 2.01 -4.42 17.83
CA ILE A 15 0.98 -3.59 17.20
C ILE A 15 1.57 -2.99 15.91
N PHE A 16 0.90 -3.27 14.79
CA PHE A 16 1.19 -2.64 13.50
C PHE A 16 0.39 -1.35 13.33
N ALA A 17 -0.92 -1.39 13.64
CA ALA A 17 -1.81 -0.26 13.41
C ALA A 17 -2.83 -0.06 14.54
N TRP A 18 -3.38 1.15 14.63
CA TRP A 18 -4.56 1.48 15.40
C TRP A 18 -5.71 1.87 14.47
N ARG A 19 -6.87 1.25 14.67
CA ARG A 19 -8.07 1.50 13.87
C ARG A 19 -9.29 1.53 14.78
N ASP A 20 -10.08 2.60 14.74
CA ASP A 20 -11.24 2.82 15.61
C ASP A 20 -10.95 2.57 17.11
N GLY A 21 -9.78 3.02 17.57
CA GLY A 21 -9.32 2.83 18.95
C GLY A 21 -8.90 1.40 19.31
N LYS A 22 -8.91 0.47 18.34
CA LYS A 22 -8.51 -0.93 18.55
C LYS A 22 -7.12 -1.20 17.96
N PRO A 23 -6.25 -1.94 18.69
CA PRO A 23 -4.94 -2.30 18.18
C PRO A 23 -5.07 -3.46 17.17
N ILE A 24 -4.30 -3.37 16.10
CA ILE A 24 -4.13 -4.43 15.10
C ILE A 24 -2.70 -4.92 15.19
N SER A 25 -2.53 -6.21 15.46
CA SER A 25 -1.20 -6.84 15.53
C SER A 25 -0.61 -7.06 14.14
N THR A 26 0.70 -7.24 14.08
CA THR A 26 1.42 -7.64 12.87
C THR A 26 0.89 -8.95 12.31
N LEU A 27 0.58 -9.92 13.17
CA LEU A 27 -0.04 -11.20 12.81
C LEU A 27 -1.39 -10.99 12.10
N HIS A 28 -2.25 -10.12 12.65
CA HIS A 28 -3.55 -9.82 12.05
C HIS A 28 -3.36 -9.15 10.68
N PHE A 29 -2.49 -8.13 10.59
CA PHE A 29 -2.18 -7.49 9.31
C PHE A 29 -1.70 -8.48 8.25
N LEU A 30 -0.75 -9.36 8.58
CA LEU A 30 -0.26 -10.37 7.65
C LEU A 30 -1.37 -11.37 7.24
N THR A 31 -2.27 -11.70 8.18
CA THR A 31 -3.43 -12.56 7.88
C THR A 31 -4.36 -11.89 6.88
N ASP A 32 -4.66 -10.61 7.06
CA ASP A 32 -5.48 -9.83 6.13
C ASP A 32 -4.82 -9.72 4.75
N VAL A 33 -3.52 -9.42 4.71
CA VAL A 33 -2.75 -9.33 3.47
C VAL A 33 -2.79 -10.62 2.66
N LEU A 34 -2.53 -11.77 3.31
CA LEU A 34 -2.56 -13.07 2.64
C LEU A 34 -3.98 -13.45 2.21
N SER A 35 -4.97 -13.18 3.06
CA SER A 35 -6.39 -13.45 2.76
C SER A 35 -6.89 -12.61 1.59
N LEU A 36 -6.47 -11.36 1.50
CA LEU A 36 -6.83 -10.49 0.39
C LEU A 36 -6.10 -10.90 -0.89
N ALA A 37 -4.82 -11.27 -0.81
CA ALA A 37 -4.04 -11.68 -1.98
C ALA A 37 -4.70 -12.82 -2.76
N GLU A 38 -5.32 -13.79 -2.09
CA GLU A 38 -6.08 -14.89 -2.71
C GLU A 38 -7.39 -14.43 -3.37
N LYS A 39 -7.92 -13.28 -2.98
CA LYS A 39 -9.18 -12.71 -3.48
C LYS A 39 -8.97 -11.65 -4.57
N LEU A 40 -7.74 -11.20 -4.80
CA LEU A 40 -7.45 -10.17 -5.81
C LEU A 40 -7.66 -10.73 -7.23
N PRO A 41 -8.17 -9.92 -8.18
CA PRO A 41 -8.19 -10.28 -9.59
C PRO A 41 -6.79 -10.67 -10.10
N ALA A 42 -6.72 -11.56 -11.09
CA ALA A 42 -5.47 -11.94 -11.75
C ALA A 42 -5.01 -10.88 -12.77
N ASN A 43 -4.95 -9.63 -12.33
CA ASN A 43 -4.65 -8.44 -13.11
C ASN A 43 -3.28 -7.84 -12.72
N PRO A 44 -2.56 -7.17 -13.63
CA PRO A 44 -1.22 -6.65 -13.35
C PRO A 44 -1.19 -5.32 -12.61
N TYR A 45 -2.26 -4.51 -12.67
CA TYR A 45 -2.29 -3.15 -12.13
C TYR A 45 -3.51 -2.92 -11.26
N VAL A 46 -3.30 -2.26 -10.12
CA VAL A 46 -4.37 -1.87 -9.19
C VAL A 46 -4.35 -0.36 -8.95
N LEU A 47 -5.52 0.25 -9.02
CA LEU A 47 -5.76 1.59 -8.48
C LEU A 47 -6.36 1.43 -7.08
N ASN A 48 -5.54 1.59 -6.05
CA ASN A 48 -5.97 1.47 -4.65
C ASN A 48 -6.62 2.78 -4.19
N LEU A 49 -7.94 2.75 -4.02
CA LEU A 49 -8.76 3.90 -3.66
C LEU A 49 -9.17 3.90 -2.18
N CYS A 50 -8.73 2.92 -1.38
CA CYS A 50 -9.13 2.81 0.02
C CYS A 50 -8.81 4.08 0.82
N ALA A 51 -9.83 4.66 1.45
CA ALA A 51 -9.69 5.85 2.28
C ALA A 51 -9.10 5.52 3.66
N ASP A 52 -9.45 4.35 4.21
CA ASP A 52 -8.83 3.83 5.42
C ASP A 52 -7.38 3.39 5.12
N ARG A 53 -6.41 3.95 5.84
CA ARG A 53 -4.97 3.69 5.60
C ARG A 53 -4.57 2.28 5.95
N TYR A 54 -5.28 1.63 6.87
CA TYR A 54 -5.05 0.22 7.15
C TYR A 54 -5.48 -0.61 5.94
N HIS A 55 -6.69 -0.38 5.41
CA HIS A 55 -7.13 -1.07 4.18
C HIS A 55 -6.20 -0.78 3.00
N PHE A 56 -5.79 0.48 2.82
CA PHE A 56 -4.82 0.85 1.79
C PHE A 56 -3.53 0.03 1.93
N ALA A 57 -2.97 -0.05 3.14
CA ALA A 57 -1.74 -0.82 3.40
C ALA A 57 -1.92 -2.32 3.12
N VAL A 58 -3.08 -2.89 3.49
CA VAL A 58 -3.42 -4.30 3.22
C VAL A 58 -3.50 -4.55 1.71
N VAL A 59 -4.21 -3.70 0.96
CA VAL A 59 -4.37 -3.81 -0.50
C VAL A 59 -3.04 -3.66 -1.21
N PHE A 60 -2.25 -2.64 -0.86
CA PHE A 60 -0.91 -2.42 -1.42
C PHE A 60 0.00 -3.64 -1.21
N SER A 61 -0.01 -4.19 0.01
CA SER A 61 0.79 -5.36 0.35
C SER A 61 0.33 -6.62 -0.38
N ALA A 62 -0.97 -6.88 -0.42
CA ALA A 62 -1.56 -8.03 -1.11
C ALA A 62 -1.28 -7.98 -2.62
N ALA A 63 -1.41 -6.80 -3.23
CA ALA A 63 -1.07 -6.56 -4.63
C ALA A 63 0.41 -6.86 -4.90
N MET A 64 1.32 -6.38 -4.04
CA MET A 64 2.75 -6.71 -4.15
C MET A 64 3.03 -8.21 -4.03
N LEU A 65 2.36 -8.94 -3.13
CA LEU A 65 2.52 -10.40 -3.04
C LEU A 65 2.08 -11.13 -4.31
N ARG A 66 1.10 -10.57 -5.01
CA ARG A 66 0.60 -11.06 -6.30
C ARG A 66 1.43 -10.58 -7.50
N GLY A 67 2.49 -9.80 -7.27
CA GLY A 67 3.32 -9.21 -8.32
C GLY A 67 2.63 -8.08 -9.09
N GLN A 68 1.54 -7.53 -8.56
CA GLN A 68 0.80 -6.43 -9.16
C GLN A 68 1.43 -5.09 -8.78
N ILE A 69 1.24 -4.10 -9.65
CA ILE A 69 1.79 -2.76 -9.49
C ILE A 69 0.67 -1.79 -9.10
N SER A 70 0.87 -1.05 -8.01
CA SER A 70 -0.07 -0.01 -7.61
C SER A 70 0.13 1.27 -8.43
N LEU A 71 -0.92 1.77 -9.09
CA LEU A 71 -0.89 3.05 -9.78
C LEU A 71 -1.37 4.17 -8.86
N LEU A 72 -0.59 5.23 -8.73
CA LEU A 72 -0.90 6.40 -7.90
C LEU A 72 -0.92 7.67 -8.76
N PRO A 73 -2.00 7.91 -9.53
CA PRO A 73 -2.16 9.14 -10.28
C PRO A 73 -2.43 10.34 -9.34
N PRO A 74 -2.16 11.58 -9.78
CA PRO A 74 -2.35 12.77 -8.95
C PRO A 74 -3.82 13.09 -8.67
N ASN A 75 -4.75 12.55 -9.47
CA ASN A 75 -6.20 12.67 -9.30
C ASN A 75 -6.92 11.51 -10.01
N HIS A 76 -8.23 11.41 -9.82
CA HIS A 76 -9.07 10.37 -10.41
C HIS A 76 -10.11 10.94 -11.39
N THR A 77 -9.75 11.98 -12.15
CA THR A 77 -10.68 12.52 -13.16
C THR A 77 -11.02 11.44 -14.20
N PRO A 78 -12.29 11.34 -14.66
CA PRO A 78 -12.72 10.25 -15.56
C PRO A 78 -11.87 10.14 -16.82
N ASP A 79 -11.43 11.27 -17.36
CA ASP A 79 -10.58 11.36 -18.54
C ASP A 79 -9.16 10.78 -18.30
N LEU A 80 -8.54 11.09 -17.15
CA LEU A 80 -7.26 10.49 -16.76
C LEU A 80 -7.39 8.99 -16.53
N ILE A 81 -8.45 8.55 -15.84
CA ILE A 81 -8.68 7.11 -15.58
C ILE A 81 -8.85 6.34 -16.90
N LYS A 82 -9.61 6.89 -17.87
CA LYS A 82 -9.74 6.29 -19.21
C LYS A 82 -8.38 6.17 -19.92
N ARG A 83 -7.55 7.21 -19.87
CA ARG A 83 -6.18 7.14 -20.42
C ARG A 83 -5.33 6.09 -19.72
N LEU A 84 -5.37 6.02 -18.39
CA LEU A 84 -4.61 5.00 -17.65
C LEU A 84 -5.05 3.59 -18.00
N ALA A 85 -6.36 3.34 -18.12
CA ALA A 85 -6.89 2.03 -18.54
C ALA A 85 -6.37 1.61 -19.93
N GLN A 86 -6.16 2.57 -20.84
CA GLN A 86 -5.59 2.30 -22.16
C GLN A 86 -4.08 2.00 -22.11
N HIS A 87 -3.32 2.70 -21.27
CA HIS A 87 -1.87 2.53 -21.16
C HIS A 87 -1.46 1.36 -20.26
N TYR A 88 -2.33 0.97 -19.32
CA TYR A 88 -2.12 -0.11 -18.36
C TYR A 88 -3.25 -1.15 -18.49
N PRO A 89 -3.22 -2.01 -19.53
CA PRO A 89 -4.23 -3.04 -19.73
C PRO A 89 -4.37 -3.94 -18.51
N GLY A 90 -5.61 -4.23 -18.12
CA GLY A 90 -5.92 -4.97 -16.89
C GLY A 90 -5.89 -4.12 -15.62
N LEU A 91 -5.83 -2.79 -15.71
CA LEU A 91 -6.06 -1.93 -14.56
C LEU A 91 -7.48 -2.13 -14.02
N TYR A 92 -7.58 -2.40 -12.72
CA TYR A 92 -8.83 -2.40 -11.95
C TYR A 92 -8.71 -1.44 -10.76
N CYS A 93 -9.83 -1.04 -10.17
CA CYS A 93 -9.82 -0.29 -8.92
C CYS A 93 -10.29 -1.14 -7.74
N LEU A 94 -9.72 -0.89 -6.57
CA LEU A 94 -10.15 -1.47 -5.31
C LEU A 94 -10.45 -0.36 -4.30
N THR A 95 -11.64 -0.37 -3.71
CA THR A 95 -12.10 0.68 -2.78
C THR A 95 -12.76 0.10 -1.54
N ASP A 96 -12.67 0.79 -0.40
CA ASP A 96 -13.38 0.46 0.85
C ASP A 96 -14.62 1.34 1.10
N GLY A 97 -14.98 2.18 0.12
CA GLY A 97 -16.17 3.01 0.15
C GLY A 97 -16.38 3.79 -1.15
N GLY A 98 -17.44 4.59 -1.19
CA GLY A 98 -17.80 5.41 -2.35
C GLY A 98 -18.22 4.61 -3.60
N ASP A 99 -18.47 5.33 -4.68
CA ASP A 99 -18.73 4.72 -5.98
C ASP A 99 -17.40 4.35 -6.65
N GLY A 100 -17.37 3.21 -7.34
CA GLY A 100 -16.25 2.81 -8.18
C GLY A 100 -15.97 3.80 -9.31
N LEU A 101 -14.89 3.56 -10.06
CA LEU A 101 -14.58 4.38 -11.23
C LEU A 101 -15.20 3.70 -12.46
N ALA A 102 -16.19 4.35 -13.08
CA ALA A 102 -16.99 3.77 -14.17
C ALA A 102 -16.20 3.22 -15.38
N ALA A 103 -14.93 3.63 -15.56
CA ALA A 103 -14.06 3.15 -16.63
C ALA A 103 -13.26 1.88 -16.26
N LEU A 104 -13.36 1.39 -15.02
CA LEU A 104 -12.59 0.26 -14.50
C LEU A 104 -13.51 -0.78 -13.85
N GLU A 105 -13.08 -2.04 -13.87
CA GLU A 105 -13.62 -3.05 -12.94
C GLU A 105 -13.40 -2.57 -11.51
N THR A 106 -14.46 -2.60 -10.69
CA THR A 106 -14.41 -2.17 -9.29
C THR A 106 -14.53 -3.38 -8.37
N VAL A 107 -13.52 -3.55 -7.51
CA VAL A 107 -13.52 -4.51 -6.42
C VAL A 107 -13.75 -3.76 -5.11
N PHE A 108 -14.73 -4.18 -4.32
CA PHE A 108 -14.92 -3.64 -2.98
C PHE A 108 -14.05 -4.39 -1.98
N TYR A 109 -13.44 -3.66 -1.04
CA TYR A 109 -12.66 -4.24 0.04
C TYR A 109 -13.55 -5.25 0.79
N PRO A 110 -13.21 -6.54 0.78
CA PRO A 110 -14.07 -7.57 1.35
C PRO A 110 -13.98 -7.56 2.87
N ASP A 111 -14.99 -8.12 3.53
CA ASP A 111 -14.79 -8.53 4.92
C ASP A 111 -13.75 -9.67 4.98
N LEU A 112 -12.69 -9.43 5.74
CA LEU A 112 -11.60 -10.39 5.99
C LEU A 112 -11.70 -11.01 7.38
N SER A 113 -12.73 -10.65 8.16
CA SER A 113 -12.94 -11.18 9.50
C SER A 113 -13.10 -12.70 9.48
N GLY A 114 -12.61 -13.34 10.55
CA GLY A 114 -12.75 -14.78 10.75
C GLY A 114 -11.69 -15.65 10.05
N VAL A 115 -10.81 -15.08 9.22
CA VAL A 115 -9.64 -15.82 8.73
C VAL A 115 -8.58 -15.84 9.84
N ASN A 116 -8.10 -17.04 10.18
CA ASN A 116 -7.04 -17.22 11.16
C ASN A 116 -5.93 -18.09 10.56
N LEU A 117 -4.84 -17.44 10.18
CA LEU A 117 -3.62 -18.13 9.76
C LEU A 117 -2.71 -18.32 10.97
N GLN A 118 -2.42 -19.57 11.31
CA GLN A 118 -1.54 -19.86 12.42
C GLN A 118 -0.08 -19.59 12.00
N LYS A 119 0.42 -18.39 12.34
CA LYS A 119 1.81 -17.94 12.16
C LYS A 119 2.24 -17.81 10.68
N PRO A 120 1.69 -16.85 9.91
CA PRO A 120 2.24 -16.52 8.61
C PRO A 120 3.69 -16.04 8.75
N ALA A 121 4.56 -16.54 7.87
CA ALA A 121 5.92 -16.04 7.74
C ALA A 121 5.90 -14.59 7.20
N MET A 122 6.89 -13.79 7.58
CA MET A 122 7.06 -12.45 6.99
C MET A 122 7.39 -12.60 5.51
N PRO A 123 6.60 -12.03 4.58
CA PRO A 123 6.91 -12.10 3.17
C PRO A 123 8.19 -11.34 2.83
N GLU A 124 9.02 -11.94 1.99
CA GLU A 124 10.23 -11.35 1.43
C GLU A 124 9.98 -10.95 -0.03
N ILE A 125 10.12 -9.67 -0.35
CA ILE A 125 9.83 -9.13 -1.68
C ILE A 125 11.14 -8.85 -2.41
N PRO A 126 11.30 -9.25 -3.68
CA PRO A 126 12.48 -8.89 -4.46
C PRO A 126 12.70 -7.37 -4.48
N ALA A 127 13.90 -6.91 -4.14
CA ALA A 127 14.20 -5.48 -4.05
C ALA A 127 13.96 -4.72 -5.38
N GLY A 128 14.11 -5.41 -6.52
CA GLY A 128 13.87 -4.87 -7.85
C GLY A 128 12.41 -4.91 -8.32
N GLN A 129 11.49 -5.50 -7.55
CA GLN A 129 10.07 -5.51 -7.92
C GLN A 129 9.52 -4.09 -7.91
N VAL A 130 8.84 -3.69 -8.99
CA VAL A 130 8.11 -2.42 -9.05
C VAL A 130 6.90 -2.53 -8.13
N ALA A 131 6.88 -1.72 -7.07
CA ALA A 131 5.81 -1.71 -6.08
C ALA A 131 4.71 -0.72 -6.47
N ALA A 132 5.11 0.42 -7.05
CA ALA A 132 4.20 1.48 -7.43
C ALA A 132 4.68 2.23 -8.68
N ILE A 133 3.75 2.82 -9.41
CA ILE A 133 4.01 3.83 -10.42
C ILE A 133 3.29 5.10 -9.98
N VAL A 134 4.08 6.15 -9.73
CA VAL A 134 3.57 7.49 -9.43
C VAL A 134 3.63 8.35 -10.68
N PHE A 135 2.70 9.27 -10.84
CA PHE A 135 2.62 10.11 -12.04
C PHE A 135 2.91 11.57 -11.69
N THR A 136 3.93 12.14 -12.33
CA THR A 136 4.27 13.55 -12.17
C THR A 136 3.66 14.36 -13.31
N SER A 137 3.28 15.62 -13.06
CA SER A 137 2.86 16.55 -14.12
C SER A 137 3.97 16.72 -15.14
N GLY A 138 3.82 16.12 -16.33
CA GLY A 138 4.73 16.33 -17.45
C GLY A 138 4.54 17.73 -18.02
N SER A 139 5.64 18.35 -18.46
CA SER A 139 5.60 19.66 -19.14
C SER A 139 4.82 19.64 -20.46
N THR A 140 4.56 18.46 -21.01
CA THR A 140 3.82 18.21 -22.27
C THR A 140 2.35 17.85 -22.06
N GLY A 141 1.84 17.89 -20.82
CA GLY A 141 0.44 17.62 -20.49
C GLY A 141 0.13 16.16 -20.13
N ASP A 142 0.89 15.20 -20.65
CA ASP A 142 0.75 13.79 -20.27
C ASP A 142 1.52 13.48 -18.98
N PRO A 143 0.89 12.85 -17.97
CA PRO A 143 1.59 12.48 -16.75
C PRO A 143 2.68 11.44 -17.03
N MET A 144 3.92 11.76 -16.69
CA MET A 144 5.04 10.83 -16.88
C MET A 144 5.06 9.79 -15.76
N PRO A 145 5.12 8.48 -16.08
CA PRO A 145 5.21 7.44 -15.07
C PRO A 145 6.60 7.41 -14.44
N ASN A 146 6.64 7.31 -13.12
CA ASN A 146 7.85 7.10 -12.34
C ASN A 146 7.70 5.79 -11.55
N GLU A 147 8.43 4.77 -12.00
CA GLU A 147 8.47 3.48 -11.33
C GLU A 147 9.22 3.57 -10.00
N LYS A 148 8.62 2.98 -8.98
CA LYS A 148 9.14 2.87 -7.63
C LYS A 148 9.38 1.40 -7.31
N THR A 149 10.64 0.98 -7.28
CA THR A 149 11.00 -0.37 -6.83
C THR A 149 10.91 -0.49 -5.32
N TRP A 150 10.52 -1.67 -4.83
CA TRP A 150 10.35 -1.91 -3.39
C TRP A 150 11.62 -1.62 -2.59
N GLY A 151 12.79 -2.02 -3.09
CA GLY A 151 14.07 -1.74 -2.45
C GLY A 151 14.40 -0.24 -2.41
N ALA A 152 14.07 0.52 -3.45
CA ALA A 152 14.33 1.95 -3.49
C ALA A 152 13.44 2.71 -2.50
N VAL A 153 12.13 2.43 -2.48
CA VAL A 153 11.21 3.12 -1.55
C VAL A 153 11.45 2.70 -0.11
N SER A 154 11.71 1.42 0.16
CA SER A 154 12.03 0.95 1.51
C SER A 154 13.26 1.65 2.07
N ARG A 155 14.34 1.75 1.28
CA ARG A 155 15.53 2.50 1.68
C ARG A 155 15.24 3.98 1.92
N SER A 156 14.46 4.61 1.04
CA SER A 156 14.11 6.03 1.14
C SER A 156 13.38 6.33 2.45
N VAL A 157 12.31 5.59 2.72
CA VAL A 157 11.44 5.84 3.89
C VAL A 157 12.08 5.39 5.20
N THR A 158 12.97 4.39 5.19
CA THR A 158 13.82 4.08 6.36
C THR A 158 14.74 5.25 6.71
N VAL A 159 15.41 5.86 5.72
CA VAL A 159 16.26 7.04 5.95
C VAL A 159 15.44 8.24 6.42
N GLU A 160 14.24 8.44 5.87
CA GLU A 160 13.30 9.47 6.32
C GLU A 160 12.93 9.26 7.80
N ALA A 161 12.52 8.05 8.19
CA ALA A 161 12.20 7.72 9.57
C ALA A 161 13.39 7.95 10.53
N MET A 162 14.61 7.63 10.10
CA MET A 162 15.83 7.91 10.88
C MET A 162 16.06 9.41 11.06
N ARG A 163 15.88 10.20 10.01
CA ARG A 163 16.06 11.67 10.06
C ARG A 163 15.00 12.36 10.92
N LEU A 164 13.79 11.81 10.95
CA LEU A 164 12.71 12.29 11.82
C LEU A 164 12.84 11.81 13.28
N GLY A 165 13.80 10.91 13.58
CA GLY A 165 13.98 10.37 14.94
C GLY A 165 12.90 9.40 15.38
N ILE A 166 12.17 8.80 14.43
CA ILE A 166 11.06 7.87 14.68
C ILE A 166 11.38 6.42 14.27
N TYR A 167 12.55 6.16 13.67
CA TYR A 167 12.93 4.81 13.28
C TYR A 167 12.97 3.83 14.48
N ASN A 168 12.34 2.67 14.31
CA ASN A 168 12.15 1.61 15.32
C ASN A 168 11.53 2.09 16.64
N ARG A 169 10.69 3.13 16.58
CA ARG A 169 9.91 3.63 17.72
C ARG A 169 8.53 3.01 17.73
N ASP A 170 8.46 1.79 18.27
CA ASP A 170 7.20 1.06 18.42
C ASP A 170 6.28 1.66 19.50
N ASP A 171 6.73 2.65 20.26
CA ASP A 171 5.94 3.43 21.21
C ASP A 171 5.20 4.61 20.54
N LEU A 172 5.57 4.97 19.31
CA LEU A 172 4.94 6.05 18.55
C LEU A 172 3.88 5.53 17.57
N THR A 173 2.89 6.37 17.30
CA THR A 173 1.87 6.13 16.27
C THR A 173 1.87 7.30 15.29
N LEU A 174 1.99 6.99 14.00
CA LEU A 174 2.05 7.93 12.90
C LEU A 174 0.66 8.23 12.37
N LEU A 175 0.27 9.50 12.42
CA LEU A 175 -0.97 10.02 11.87
C LEU A 175 -0.65 10.84 10.61
N GLY A 176 -1.32 10.52 9.50
CA GLY A 176 -1.13 11.20 8.23
C GLY A 176 -2.30 12.10 7.86
N THR A 177 -2.06 13.36 7.50
CA THR A 177 -3.13 14.27 7.01
C THR A 177 -3.30 14.26 5.50
N VAL A 178 -2.31 13.72 4.77
CA VAL A 178 -2.36 13.57 3.32
C VAL A 178 -2.86 12.15 2.99
N PRO A 179 -3.84 12.00 2.08
CA PRO A 179 -4.33 10.70 1.65
C PRO A 179 -3.22 9.78 1.13
N ALA A 180 -3.31 8.48 1.43
CA ALA A 180 -2.30 7.48 1.04
C ALA A 180 -2.21 7.25 -0.49
N GLN A 181 -3.24 7.65 -1.23
CA GLN A 181 -3.28 7.61 -2.69
C GLN A 181 -2.34 8.65 -3.33
N HIS A 182 -1.89 9.66 -2.58
CA HIS A 182 -0.88 10.61 -3.03
C HIS A 182 0.52 10.19 -2.60
N MET A 183 1.52 10.47 -3.44
CA MET A 183 2.91 10.07 -3.20
C MET A 183 3.44 10.45 -1.81
N TYR A 184 3.15 11.66 -1.32
CA TYR A 184 3.57 12.07 0.02
C TYR A 184 2.88 11.27 1.13
N GLY A 185 1.55 11.06 1.06
CA GLY A 185 0.84 10.23 2.03
C GLY A 185 1.28 8.77 1.96
N PHE A 186 1.55 8.25 0.77
CA PHE A 186 2.07 6.92 0.54
C PHE A 186 3.43 6.71 1.23
N GLU A 187 4.43 7.53 0.90
CA GLU A 187 5.80 7.37 1.42
C GLU A 187 5.89 7.77 2.91
N SER A 188 5.43 8.97 3.26
CA SER A 188 5.62 9.55 4.61
C SER A 188 4.61 9.07 5.65
N THR A 189 3.69 8.14 5.32
CA THR A 189 2.78 7.54 6.30
C THR A 189 2.77 6.02 6.23
N VAL A 190 2.22 5.43 5.16
CA VAL A 190 2.06 3.98 5.03
C VAL A 190 3.42 3.30 4.97
N LEU A 191 4.31 3.74 4.09
CA LEU A 191 5.62 3.10 3.93
C LEU A 191 6.54 3.32 5.14
N ILE A 192 6.52 4.49 5.78
CA ILE A 192 7.21 4.67 7.07
C ILE A 192 6.68 3.70 8.11
N ALA A 193 5.37 3.48 8.23
CA ALA A 193 4.85 2.53 9.21
C ALA A 193 5.27 1.08 8.91
N MET A 194 5.38 0.73 7.62
CA MET A 194 5.83 -0.59 7.17
C MET A 194 7.33 -0.81 7.38
N GLN A 195 8.17 0.15 7.01
CA GLN A 195 9.65 -0.01 6.93
C GLN A 195 10.43 0.75 8.00
N GLY A 196 9.78 1.64 8.74
CA GLY A 196 10.37 2.44 9.81
C GLY A 196 10.09 1.93 11.22
N GLY A 197 9.31 0.85 11.39
CA GLY A 197 9.00 0.27 12.70
C GLY A 197 8.02 1.08 13.57
N VAL A 198 7.40 2.14 13.03
CA VAL A 198 6.42 2.99 13.73
C VAL A 198 5.00 2.48 13.53
N ARG A 199 4.10 2.62 14.51
CA ARG A 199 2.69 2.16 14.35
C ARG A 199 1.93 3.07 13.40
N LEU A 200 1.03 2.51 12.59
CA LEU A 200 0.13 3.26 11.70
C LEU A 200 -1.15 3.69 12.45
N HIS A 201 -1.63 4.90 12.23
CA HIS A 201 -3.02 5.26 12.50
C HIS A 201 -3.87 5.12 11.23
N ALA A 202 -5.03 4.45 11.31
CA ALA A 202 -5.84 4.12 10.14
C ALA A 202 -6.59 5.33 9.52
N ALA A 203 -6.92 6.35 10.33
CA ALA A 203 -7.59 7.57 9.87
C ALA A 203 -6.70 8.46 8.98
#